data_AF-A0A832V4Y0-F1
#
_entry.id   AF-A0A832V4Y0-F1
#
_cell.length_a   1.000
_cell.length_b   1.000
_cell.length_c   1.000
_cell.angle_alpha   90.00
_cell.angle_beta   90.00
_cell.angle_gamma   90.00
#
_symmetry.space_group_name_H-M   'P 1'
#
loop_
_entity.id
_entity.type
_entity.pdbx_description
1 polymer ?
#
loop_
_entity_poly.entity_id
_entity_poly.type
_entity_poly.pdbx_seq_one_letter_code
_entity_poly.pdbx_strand_id
1 'polypeptide(L)'
;MMPRTHVMIGALVGALLSFKFNIAFTDVIIAAIFGSFVDLDHVVSHWQKSGRLSISDTLRVDVKGLEHSRTPWIHGKYGLITMAIPALIAYYFFGLKYGLLVYLPFLAHLFFDFIVPYSNFGKVIYKFGHYLIPVTFEELILDVFTFDLLMASLIYFSIIA
;
A
#
# COMPACT_ATOMS: atom_id res chain seq x y z
N MET A 1 -1.95 2.38 7.49
CA MET A 1 -0.62 3.04 7.65
C MET A 1 -0.59 4.28 6.73
N MET A 2 0.57 4.90 6.46
CA MET A 2 0.66 5.96 5.46
C MET A 2 0.65 5.38 4.03
N PRO A 3 0.04 6.03 3.03
CA PRO A 3 0.00 5.51 1.65
C PRO A 3 1.36 5.23 1.01
N ARG A 4 2.40 5.97 1.40
CA ARG A 4 3.77 5.66 0.99
C ARG A 4 4.24 4.29 1.46
N THR A 5 3.85 3.87 2.67
CA THR A 5 4.15 2.56 3.24
C THR A 5 3.50 1.47 2.39
N HIS A 6 2.25 1.68 1.97
CA HIS A 6 1.51 0.74 1.13
C HIS A 6 2.13 0.59 -0.27
N VAL A 7 2.61 1.68 -0.88
CA VAL A 7 3.41 1.65 -2.11
C VAL A 7 4.67 0.79 -1.92
N MET A 8 5.42 1.03 -0.84
CA MET A 8 6.67 0.31 -0.57
C MET A 8 6.43 -1.17 -0.28
N ILE A 9 5.38 -1.52 0.47
CA ILE A 9 4.98 -2.90 0.72
C ILE A 9 4.62 -3.59 -0.60
N GLY A 10 3.84 -2.95 -1.47
CA GLY A 10 3.49 -3.49 -2.78
C GLY A 10 4.72 -3.74 -3.65
N ALA A 11 5.64 -2.77 -3.70
CA ALA A 11 6.92 -2.92 -4.40
C ALA A 11 7.74 -4.09 -3.85
N LEU A 12 7.84 -4.21 -2.51
CA LEU A 12 8.60 -5.28 -1.85
C LEU A 12 8.02 -6.65 -2.18
N VAL A 13 6.69 -6.82 -2.09
CA VAL A 13 6.02 -8.06 -2.47
C VAL A 13 6.29 -8.40 -3.94
N GLY A 14 6.21 -7.42 -4.84
CA GLY A 14 6.56 -7.59 -6.25
C GLY A 14 7.99 -8.06 -6.45
N ALA A 15 8.96 -7.46 -5.76
CA ALA A 15 10.36 -7.86 -5.82
C ALA A 15 10.60 -9.28 -5.28
N LEU A 16 9.94 -9.65 -4.18
CA LEU A 16 10.05 -10.99 -3.57
C LEU A 16 9.47 -12.10 -4.45
N LEU A 17 8.57 -11.80 -5.38
CA LEU A 17 8.10 -12.80 -6.35
C LEU A 17 9.23 -13.32 -7.28
N SER A 18 10.38 -12.65 -7.30
CA SER A 18 11.58 -13.08 -8.02
C SER A 18 12.14 -14.42 -7.56
N PHE A 19 11.79 -14.88 -6.36
CA PHE A 19 12.11 -16.24 -5.91
C PHE A 19 11.52 -17.32 -6.83
N LYS A 20 10.44 -17.01 -7.57
CA LYS A 20 9.74 -17.98 -8.43
C LYS A 20 9.55 -17.54 -9.87
N PHE A 21 9.51 -16.24 -10.14
CA PHE A 21 9.24 -15.69 -11.46
C PHE A 21 10.37 -14.77 -11.91
N ASN A 22 10.52 -14.59 -13.23
CA ASN A 22 11.37 -13.54 -13.75
C ASN A 22 10.63 -12.19 -13.62
N ILE A 23 11.02 -11.39 -12.63
CA ILE A 23 10.44 -10.09 -12.31
C ILE A 23 11.35 -9.01 -12.86
N ALA A 24 10.82 -8.16 -13.72
CA ALA A 24 11.51 -6.95 -14.17
C ALA A 24 11.17 -5.77 -13.23
N PHE A 25 11.95 -4.69 -13.31
CA PHE A 25 11.66 -3.48 -12.54
C PHE A 25 10.25 -2.91 -12.83
N THR A 26 9.75 -3.08 -14.06
CA THR A 26 8.38 -2.70 -14.42
C THR A 26 7.32 -3.49 -13.66
N ASP A 27 7.55 -4.77 -13.38
CA ASP A 27 6.65 -5.60 -12.59
C ASP A 27 6.58 -5.12 -11.12
N VAL A 28 7.72 -4.69 -10.57
CA VAL A 28 7.79 -4.07 -9.23
C VAL A 28 6.96 -2.78 -9.18
N ILE A 29 7.04 -1.94 -10.20
CA ILE A 29 6.22 -0.73 -10.30
C ILE A 29 4.72 -1.08 -10.35
N ILE A 30 4.34 -2.11 -11.12
CA ILE A 30 2.95 -2.58 -11.17
C ILE A 30 2.47 -2.99 -9.78
N ALA A 31 3.26 -3.79 -9.05
CA ALA A 31 2.91 -4.20 -7.69
C ALA A 31 2.83 -3.02 -6.71
N ALA A 32 3.72 -2.03 -6.84
CA ALA A 32 3.70 -0.80 -6.04
C ALA A 32 2.42 0.02 -6.27
N ILE A 33 2.02 0.15 -7.54
CA ILE A 33 0.77 0.80 -7.94
C ILE A 33 -0.42 0.07 -7.29
N PHE A 34 -0.52 -1.25 -7.45
CA PHE A 34 -1.61 -2.03 -6.85
C PHE A 34 -1.60 -2.01 -5.32
N GLY A 35 -0.44 -1.98 -4.68
CA GLY A 35 -0.31 -1.79 -3.23
C GLY A 35 -0.92 -0.47 -2.73
N SER A 36 -0.84 0.59 -3.55
CA SER A 36 -1.42 1.91 -3.23
C SER A 36 -2.88 2.08 -3.63
N PHE A 37 -3.36 1.32 -4.63
CA PHE A 37 -4.76 1.36 -5.07
C PHE A 37 -5.74 0.95 -3.96
N VAL A 38 -5.26 0.15 -3.02
CA VAL A 38 -6.03 -0.30 -1.84
C VAL A 38 -6.51 0.88 -1.00
N ASP A 39 -5.72 1.95 -0.90
CA ASP A 39 -6.06 3.15 -0.13
C ASP A 39 -7.07 4.07 -0.83
N LEU A 40 -7.41 3.81 -2.10
CA LEU A 40 -8.39 4.64 -2.81
C LEU A 40 -9.78 4.56 -2.21
N ASP A 41 -10.11 3.49 -1.47
CA ASP A 41 -11.41 3.40 -0.80
C ASP A 41 -11.57 4.43 0.34
N HIS A 42 -10.47 4.85 0.97
CA HIS A 42 -10.45 6.00 1.89
C HIS A 42 -10.76 7.30 1.15
N VAL A 43 -10.17 7.51 -0.03
CA VAL A 43 -10.42 8.71 -0.85
C VAL A 43 -11.88 8.76 -1.30
N VAL A 44 -12.42 7.62 -1.73
CA VAL A 44 -13.83 7.50 -2.12
C VAL A 44 -14.75 7.71 -0.92
N SER A 45 -14.42 7.15 0.26
CA SER A 45 -15.21 7.34 1.48
C SER A 45 -15.21 8.81 1.92
N HIS A 46 -14.05 9.47 1.86
CA HIS A 46 -13.91 10.89 2.13
C HIS A 46 -14.77 11.72 1.19
N TRP A 47 -14.74 11.43 -0.11
CA TRP A 47 -15.55 12.12 -1.10
C TRP A 47 -17.05 11.94 -0.84
N GLN A 48 -17.49 10.72 -0.51
CA GLN A 48 -18.90 10.44 -0.17
C GLN A 48 -19.38 11.21 1.06
N LYS A 49 -18.54 11.38 2.07
CA LYS A 49 -18.89 12.07 3.33
C LYS A 49 -18.77 13.59 3.25
N SER A 50 -17.72 14.09 2.61
CA SER A 50 -17.38 15.52 2.58
C SER A 50 -17.89 16.24 1.33
N GLY A 51 -18.26 15.50 0.29
CA GLY A 51 -18.56 16.04 -1.04
C GLY A 51 -17.33 16.55 -1.80
N ARG A 52 -16.12 16.40 -1.25
CA ARG A 52 -14.87 16.91 -1.84
C ARG A 52 -13.91 15.76 -2.15
N LEU A 53 -13.40 15.74 -3.38
CA LEU A 53 -12.38 14.79 -3.79
C LEU A 53 -11.00 15.43 -3.53
N SER A 54 -10.29 14.97 -2.50
CA SER A 54 -8.99 15.53 -2.12
C SER A 54 -8.12 14.47 -1.46
N ILE A 55 -7.11 13.98 -2.20
CA ILE A 55 -6.15 12.99 -1.69
C ILE A 55 -5.41 13.54 -0.47
N SER A 56 -5.02 14.84 -0.51
CA SER A 56 -4.31 15.48 0.60
C SER A 56 -5.14 15.60 1.87
N ASP A 57 -6.47 15.76 1.75
CA ASP A 57 -7.34 15.86 2.91
C ASP A 57 -7.67 14.47 3.45
N THR A 58 -7.94 13.48 2.60
CA THR A 58 -8.11 12.07 3.04
C THR A 58 -6.90 11.58 3.84
N LEU A 59 -5.69 11.85 3.33
CA LEU A 59 -4.41 11.56 4.00
C LEU A 59 -4.31 12.15 5.42
N ARG A 60 -4.96 13.29 5.66
CA ARG A 60 -4.91 14.02 6.94
C ARG A 60 -6.11 13.72 7.84
N VAL A 61 -7.20 13.20 7.29
CA VAL A 61 -8.47 12.96 7.99
C VAL A 61 -8.46 11.60 8.69
N ASP A 62 -7.79 10.59 8.13
CA ASP A 62 -7.55 9.32 8.83
C ASP A 62 -6.67 9.50 10.07
N VAL A 63 -5.71 10.42 9.99
CA VAL A 63 -4.84 10.84 11.10
C VAL A 63 -5.63 11.52 12.24
N LYS A 64 -6.84 12.01 11.97
CA LYS A 64 -7.73 12.72 12.91
C LYS A 64 -8.91 11.89 13.41
N GLY A 65 -8.99 10.60 13.07
CA GLY A 65 -10.02 9.69 13.59
C GLY A 65 -11.44 9.95 13.09
N LEU A 66 -11.62 10.84 12.10
CA LEU A 66 -12.93 11.17 11.52
C LEU A 66 -13.45 10.08 10.55
N GLU A 67 -12.56 9.19 10.09
CA GLU A 67 -12.87 8.17 9.06
C GLU A 67 -12.70 6.72 9.51
N HIS A 68 -12.36 6.48 10.79
CA HIS A 68 -12.30 5.13 11.40
C HIS A 68 -13.63 4.36 11.39
N SER A 69 -14.72 4.95 10.90
CA SER A 69 -15.92 4.20 10.54
C SER A 69 -15.65 3.39 9.27
N ARG A 70 -15.02 2.21 9.41
CA ARG A 70 -14.97 1.09 8.45
C ARG A 70 -15.14 1.55 7.00
N THR A 71 -14.06 1.84 6.30
CA THR A 71 -14.08 1.98 4.84
C THR A 71 -14.79 0.74 4.26
N PRO A 72 -15.94 0.90 3.57
CA PRO A 72 -16.89 -0.21 3.50
C PRO A 72 -16.53 -1.32 2.51
N TRP A 73 -15.56 -1.08 1.62
CA TRP A 73 -15.39 -1.88 0.40
C TRP A 73 -14.09 -2.70 0.43
N ILE A 74 -12.92 -2.08 0.39
CA ILE A 74 -11.65 -2.82 0.25
C ILE A 74 -11.12 -3.30 1.62
N HIS A 75 -11.29 -2.50 2.68
CA HIS A 75 -10.98 -2.92 4.05
C HIS A 75 -12.18 -3.59 4.76
N GLY A 76 -13.32 -3.69 4.06
CA GLY A 76 -14.55 -4.29 4.55
C GLY A 76 -14.68 -5.78 4.24
N LYS A 77 -15.84 -6.33 4.58
CA LYS A 77 -16.20 -7.75 4.37
C LYS A 77 -16.10 -8.25 2.92
N TYR A 78 -16.05 -7.35 1.94
CA TYR A 78 -15.98 -7.70 0.51
C TYR A 78 -14.59 -7.49 -0.10
N GLY A 79 -13.63 -6.94 0.64
CA GLY A 79 -12.31 -6.55 0.11
C GLY A 79 -11.57 -7.67 -0.59
N LEU A 80 -11.58 -8.87 0.02
CA LEU A 80 -10.96 -10.07 -0.54
C LEU A 80 -11.51 -10.39 -1.93
N ILE A 81 -12.83 -10.25 -2.13
CA ILE A 81 -13.49 -10.52 -3.41
C ILE A 81 -13.20 -9.38 -4.41
N THR A 82 -13.24 -8.14 -3.95
CA THR A 82 -13.02 -6.95 -4.78
C THR A 82 -11.66 -6.97 -5.47
N MET A 83 -10.62 -7.48 -4.80
CA MET A 83 -9.29 -7.61 -5.38
C MET A 83 -9.02 -8.98 -6.02
N ALA A 84 -9.78 -10.01 -5.66
CA ALA A 84 -9.71 -11.31 -6.33
C ALA A 84 -10.16 -11.23 -7.80
N ILE A 85 -11.19 -10.43 -8.13
CA ILE A 85 -11.69 -10.33 -9.51
C ILE A 85 -10.63 -9.74 -10.47
N PRO A 86 -10.03 -8.56 -10.21
CA PRO A 86 -8.94 -8.03 -11.04
C PRO A 86 -7.74 -8.98 -11.12
N ALA A 87 -7.40 -9.66 -10.01
CA ALA A 87 -6.32 -10.63 -10.00
C ALA A 87 -6.61 -11.86 -10.88
N LEU A 88 -7.85 -12.37 -10.87
CA LEU A 88 -8.29 -13.47 -11.73
C LEU A 88 -8.29 -13.06 -13.20
N ILE A 89 -8.71 -11.84 -13.51
CA ILE A 89 -8.64 -11.29 -14.87
C ILE A 89 -7.17 -11.20 -15.31
N ALA A 90 -6.29 -10.65 -14.49
CA ALA A 90 -4.86 -10.56 -14.79
C ALA A 90 -4.23 -11.94 -14.97
N TYR A 91 -4.62 -12.91 -14.13
CA TYR A 91 -4.22 -14.31 -14.26
C TYR A 91 -4.65 -14.91 -15.59
N TYR A 92 -5.91 -14.73 -15.98
CA TYR A 92 -6.46 -15.32 -17.18
C TYR A 92 -5.81 -14.78 -18.46
N PHE A 93 -5.59 -13.47 -18.54
CA PHE A 93 -5.07 -12.84 -19.75
C PHE A 93 -3.54 -12.78 -19.82
N PHE A 94 -2.85 -12.65 -18.68
CA PHE A 94 -1.40 -12.42 -18.65
C PHE A 94 -0.62 -13.51 -17.88
N GLY A 95 -1.31 -14.42 -17.20
CA GLY A 95 -0.73 -15.55 -16.49
C GLY A 95 -0.53 -15.32 -14.99
N LEU A 96 -0.12 -16.38 -14.29
CA LEU A 96 -0.01 -16.44 -12.81
C LEU A 96 0.81 -15.30 -12.21
N LYS A 97 1.93 -14.93 -12.86
CA LYS A 97 2.80 -13.84 -12.42
C LYS A 97 2.00 -12.55 -12.16
N TYR A 98 1.19 -12.12 -13.13
CA TYR A 98 0.45 -10.87 -13.02
C TYR A 98 -0.77 -10.97 -12.11
N GLY A 99 -1.42 -12.13 -12.03
CA GLY A 99 -2.44 -12.37 -11.00
C GLY A 99 -1.91 -12.18 -9.59
N LEU A 100 -0.70 -12.70 -9.31
CA LEU A 100 -0.04 -12.56 -8.01
C LEU A 100 0.47 -11.13 -7.76
N LEU A 101 0.98 -10.43 -8.78
CA LEU A 101 1.39 -9.02 -8.67
C LEU A 101 0.23 -8.08 -8.32
N VAL A 102 -1.01 -8.47 -8.62
CA VAL A 102 -2.22 -7.72 -8.23
C VAL A 102 -2.68 -8.14 -6.83
N TYR A 103 -2.75 -9.45 -6.56
CA TYR A 103 -3.42 -9.96 -5.36
C TYR A 103 -2.57 -9.89 -4.09
N LEU A 104 -1.27 -10.21 -4.18
CA LEU A 104 -0.42 -10.28 -3.00
C LEU A 104 -0.13 -8.92 -2.37
N PRO A 105 0.11 -7.82 -3.11
CA PRO A 105 0.22 -6.49 -2.51
C PRO A 105 -1.00 -6.12 -1.67
N PHE A 106 -2.19 -6.47 -2.13
CA PHE A 106 -3.43 -6.24 -1.38
C PHE A 106 -3.52 -7.10 -0.12
N LEU A 107 -3.18 -8.40 -0.19
CA LEU A 107 -3.15 -9.24 1.01
C LEU A 107 -2.12 -8.77 2.02
N ALA A 108 -0.94 -8.35 1.56
CA ALA A 108 0.09 -7.79 2.42
C ALA A 108 -0.40 -6.51 3.10
N HIS A 109 -1.01 -5.61 2.33
CA HIS A 109 -1.66 -4.42 2.86
C HIS A 109 -2.62 -4.79 4.01
N LEU A 110 -3.59 -5.68 3.77
CA LEU A 110 -4.57 -6.07 4.79
C LEU A 110 -3.90 -6.67 6.02
N PHE A 111 -2.91 -7.54 5.82
CA PHE A 111 -2.16 -8.17 6.90
C PHE A 111 -1.46 -7.14 7.79
N PHE A 112 -0.77 -6.16 7.20
CA PHE A 112 -0.11 -5.11 7.95
C PHE A 112 -1.11 -4.20 8.68
N ASP A 113 -2.27 -3.93 8.08
CA ASP A 113 -3.33 -3.17 8.75
C ASP A 113 -3.91 -3.89 9.99
N PHE A 114 -3.92 -5.23 9.99
CA PHE A 114 -4.34 -6.00 11.18
C PHE A 114 -3.26 -6.09 12.26
N ILE A 115 -1.98 -6.05 11.89
CA ILE A 115 -0.87 -6.35 12.81
C ILE A 115 -0.17 -5.11 13.32
N VAL A 116 -0.18 -4.01 12.56
CA VAL A 116 0.40 -2.73 12.96
C VAL A 116 -0.71 -1.92 13.61
N PRO A 117 -0.84 -1.94 14.96
CA PRO A 117 -1.88 -1.19 15.63
C PRO A 117 -1.70 0.30 15.38
N TYR A 118 -2.82 1.03 15.31
CA TYR A 118 -2.80 2.48 15.21
C TYR A 118 -2.10 3.07 16.45
N SER A 119 -0.94 3.68 16.24
CA SER A 119 -0.17 4.34 17.28
C SER A 119 -0.74 5.74 17.56
N ASN A 120 -1.23 5.95 18.79
CA ASN A 120 -1.60 7.28 19.29
C ASN A 120 -0.39 8.05 19.85
N PHE A 121 0.84 7.55 19.67
CA PHE A 121 2.03 8.21 20.19
C PHE A 121 2.32 9.52 19.45
N GLY A 122 3.09 10.41 20.10
CA GLY A 122 3.36 11.76 19.63
C GLY A 122 3.82 11.80 18.17
N LYS A 123 3.07 12.50 17.32
CA LYS A 123 3.40 12.67 15.90
C LYS A 123 4.56 13.66 15.78
N VAL A 124 5.63 13.24 15.11
CA VAL A 124 6.75 14.11 14.72
C VAL A 124 6.43 14.72 13.36
N ILE A 125 6.76 15.99 13.15
CA ILE A 125 6.58 16.63 11.85
C ILE A 125 7.81 16.36 11.00
N TYR A 126 7.65 15.54 9.96
CA TYR A 126 8.67 15.32 8.95
C TYR A 126 8.52 16.35 7.82
N LYS A 127 9.61 17.03 7.45
CA LYS A 127 9.62 17.97 6.33
C LYS A 127 10.17 17.30 5.08
N PHE A 128 9.35 17.23 4.03
CA PHE A 128 9.76 16.78 2.70
C PHE A 128 9.57 17.92 1.70
N GLY A 129 10.67 18.54 1.28
CA GLY A 129 10.62 19.77 0.47
C GLY A 129 9.86 20.88 1.20
N HIS A 130 8.73 21.32 0.64
CA HIS A 130 7.84 22.33 1.23
C HIS A 130 6.69 21.75 2.07
N TYR A 131 6.57 20.43 2.15
CA TYR A 131 5.47 19.76 2.85
C TYR A 131 5.89 19.36 4.26
N LEU A 132 4.96 19.57 5.21
CA LEU A 132 5.05 19.09 6.58
C LEU A 132 4.07 17.95 6.75
N ILE A 133 4.60 16.75 7.02
CA ILE A 133 3.82 15.52 7.14
C ILE A 133 3.94 15.03 8.58
N PRO A 134 2.83 14.95 9.34
CA PRO A 134 2.87 14.33 10.65
C PRO A 134 3.05 12.81 10.49
N VAL A 135 4.04 12.23 11.16
CA VAL A 135 4.37 10.79 11.11
C VAL A 135 4.71 10.34 12.54
N THR A 136 4.29 9.14 12.95
CA THR A 136 4.76 8.60 14.23
C THR A 136 6.17 8.00 14.08
N PHE A 137 6.90 7.85 15.19
CA PHE A 137 8.22 7.23 15.13
C PHE A 137 8.16 5.76 14.65
N GLU A 138 7.08 5.04 15.01
CA GLU A 138 6.87 3.66 14.57
C GLU A 138 6.64 3.56 13.06
N GLU A 139 5.85 4.46 12.49
CA GLU A 139 5.64 4.53 11.04
C GLU A 139 6.94 4.85 10.30
N LEU A 140 7.77 5.74 10.85
CA LEU A 140 9.07 6.06 10.27
C LEU A 140 10.00 4.85 10.30
N ILE A 141 10.04 4.09 11.41
CA ILE A 141 10.84 2.85 11.50
C ILE A 141 10.34 1.84 10.46
N LEU A 142 9.03 1.65 10.35
CA LEU A 142 8.45 0.69 9.40
C LEU A 142 8.78 1.06 7.96
N ASP A 143 8.69 2.35 7.63
CA ASP A 143 9.04 2.88 6.31
C ASP A 143 10.51 2.63 5.98
N VAL A 144 11.43 2.96 6.90
CA VAL A 144 12.87 2.72 6.72
C VAL A 144 13.16 1.23 6.57
N PHE A 145 12.61 0.40 7.45
CA PHE A 145 12.82 -1.05 7.40
C PHE A 145 12.32 -1.65 6.09
N THR A 146 11.12 -1.25 5.65
CA THR A 146 10.52 -1.76 4.41
C THR A 146 11.29 -1.26 3.19
N PHE A 147 11.75 -0.02 3.21
CA PHE A 147 12.58 0.55 2.15
C PHE A 147 13.92 -0.17 2.03
N ASP A 148 14.63 -0.35 3.15
CA ASP A 148 15.93 -1.03 3.16
C ASP A 148 15.80 -2.48 2.67
N LEU A 149 14.76 -3.19 3.12
CA LEU A 149 14.48 -4.56 2.69
C LEU A 149 14.08 -4.61 1.21
N LEU A 150 13.31 -3.64 0.72
CA LEU A 150 13.00 -3.50 -0.71
C LEU A 150 14.29 -3.31 -1.51
N MET A 151 15.13 -2.35 -1.15
CA MET A 151 16.39 -2.08 -1.86
C MET A 151 17.31 -3.30 -1.85
N ALA A 152 17.47 -3.96 -0.70
CA ALA A 152 18.22 -5.20 -0.59
C ALA A 152 17.66 -6.29 -1.51
N SER A 153 16.34 -6.43 -1.58
CA SER A 153 15.68 -7.41 -2.46
C SER A 153 15.89 -7.08 -3.94
N LEU A 154 15.76 -5.81 -4.33
CA LEU A 154 15.96 -5.38 -5.72
C LEU A 154 17.40 -5.65 -6.19
N ILE A 155 18.39 -5.43 -5.34
CA ILE A 155 19.80 -5.72 -5.63
C ILE A 155 20.05 -7.24 -5.63
N TYR A 156 19.58 -7.96 -4.60
CA TYR A 156 19.79 -9.40 -4.47
C TYR A 156 19.25 -10.19 -5.66
N PHE A 157 18.07 -9.81 -6.15
CA PHE A 157 17.48 -10.42 -7.34
C PHE A 157 17.94 -9.80 -8.66
N SER A 158 18.90 -8.88 -8.62
CA SER A 158 19.44 -8.19 -9.81
C SER A 158 18.36 -7.51 -10.66
N ILE A 159 17.31 -7.00 -10.00
CA ILE A 159 16.24 -6.22 -10.64
C ILE A 159 16.75 -4.81 -10.96
N ILE A 160 17.61 -4.28 -10.08
CA ILE A 160 18.37 -3.04 -10.28
C ILE A 160 19.86 -3.33 -10.05
N ALA A 161 20.72 -2.53 -10.68
CA ALA A 161 22.17 -2.61 -10.57
C ALA A 161 22.73 -1.67 -9.48
#